data_AF-A0A376LMS0-F1
#
_entry.id   AF-A0A376LMS0-F1
#
_cell.length_a   1.000
_cell.length_b   1.000
_cell.length_c   1.000
_cell.angle_alpha   90.00
_cell.angle_beta   90.00
_cell.angle_gamma   90.00
#
_symmetry.space_group_name_H-M   'P 1'
#
loop_
_entity.id
_entity.type
_entity.pdbx_description
1 polymer ?
#
loop_
_entity_poly.entity_id
_entity_poly.type
_entity_poly.pdbx_seq_one_letter_code
_entity_poly.pdbx_strand_id
1 'polypeptide(L)'
;MIVFAGKWGNAKAVASTETSVFNIKTNDKIIEDSIPALRSMFPGLNKYSDDFHSVSSYKQKTGWHTLKFTVSAKASVPENYSVKGKVCYINISPDGSYARVLTAPCRSLLLDQQSTPDSKYRFILK
;
A
#
# COMPACT_ATOMS: atom_id res chain seq x y z
N MET A 1 49.14 2.56 -31.82
CA MET A 1 48.05 2.04 -32.66
C MET A 1 47.54 0.75 -32.04
N ILE A 2 46.29 0.74 -31.59
CA ILE A 2 45.28 -0.31 -31.80
C ILE A 2 43.95 0.39 -31.49
N VAL A 3 43.07 0.37 -32.47
CA VAL A 3 41.74 0.97 -32.48
C VAL A 3 40.77 -0.12 -32.06
N PHE A 4 39.88 0.16 -31.11
CA PHE A 4 38.64 -0.59 -30.96
C PHE A 4 37.46 0.38 -31.04
N ALA A 5 36.82 0.40 -32.20
CA ALA A 5 35.47 0.91 -32.36
C ALA A 5 34.49 -0.21 -32.00
N GLY A 6 33.63 0.03 -31.01
CA GLY A 6 32.58 -0.89 -30.59
C GLY A 6 31.42 -0.08 -29.99
N LYS A 7 30.28 -0.14 -30.67
CA LYS A 7 29.08 0.65 -30.47
C LYS A 7 28.03 -0.24 -29.78
N TRP A 8 27.24 0.38 -28.89
CA TRP A 8 25.97 -0.06 -28.27
C TRP A 8 25.98 -0.36 -26.77
N GLY A 9 24.93 0.15 -26.13
CA GLY A 9 24.56 -0.15 -24.76
C GLY A 9 24.32 1.11 -23.95
N ASN A 10 23.20 1.80 -24.20
CA ASN A 10 22.66 2.76 -23.24
C ASN A 10 22.33 1.95 -21.98
N ALA A 11 23.27 1.94 -21.02
CA ALA A 11 23.03 1.40 -19.70
C ALA A 11 21.99 2.31 -19.06
N LYS A 12 20.71 1.99 -19.29
CA LYS A 12 19.60 2.50 -18.50
C LYS A 12 19.98 2.14 -17.08
N ALA A 13 20.46 3.13 -16.32
CA ALA A 13 20.74 2.99 -14.92
C ALA A 13 19.48 2.37 -14.31
N VAL A 14 19.56 1.10 -13.94
CA VAL A 14 18.56 0.49 -13.07
C VAL A 14 18.83 1.18 -11.76
N ALA A 15 18.14 2.32 -11.57
CA ALA A 15 18.07 2.98 -10.29
C ALA A 15 17.75 1.86 -9.30
N SER A 16 18.67 1.59 -8.40
CA SER A 16 18.43 0.75 -7.24
C SER A 16 17.27 1.42 -6.51
N THR A 17 16.05 0.99 -6.81
CA THR A 17 14.86 1.43 -6.10
C THR A 17 15.04 0.89 -4.70
N GLU A 18 15.58 1.73 -3.80
CA GLU A 18 15.32 1.59 -2.39
C GLU A 18 13.82 1.34 -2.29
N THR A 19 13.46 0.12 -1.86
CA THR A 19 12.05 -0.26 -1.81
C THR A 19 11.40 0.65 -0.79
N SER A 20 10.67 1.65 -1.26
CA SER A 20 10.02 2.63 -0.42
C SER A 20 9.14 1.88 0.57
N VAL A 21 9.47 2.01 1.84
CA VAL A 21 8.80 1.29 2.92
C VAL A 21 7.60 2.11 3.34
N PHE A 22 6.40 1.53 3.23
CA PHE A 22 5.22 2.17 3.78
C PHE A 22 5.39 2.37 5.28
N ASN A 23 5.28 3.61 5.72
CA ASN A 23 5.30 3.97 7.12
C ASN A 23 4.33 5.14 7.37
N ILE A 24 3.82 5.21 8.59
CA ILE A 24 2.90 6.27 9.02
C ILE A 24 3.29 6.73 10.42
N LYS A 25 3.31 8.05 10.62
CA LYS A 25 3.41 8.64 11.96
C LYS A 25 2.02 8.69 12.59
N THR A 26 1.84 8.00 13.71
CA THR A 26 0.58 7.95 14.44
C THR A 26 0.83 7.87 15.94
N ASN A 27 -0.10 8.40 16.74
CA ASN A 27 -0.12 8.23 18.19
C ASN A 27 -1.05 7.07 18.61
N ASP A 28 -1.63 6.37 17.63
CA ASP A 28 -2.51 5.24 17.86
C ASP A 28 -1.70 3.95 17.94
N LYS A 29 -1.47 3.47 19.17
CA LYS A 29 -0.64 2.30 19.44
C LYS A 29 -1.14 1.04 18.72
N ILE A 30 -2.44 0.88 18.53
CA ILE A 30 -2.97 -0.30 17.81
C ILE A 30 -2.58 -0.24 16.35
N ILE A 31 -2.62 0.94 15.74
CA ILE A 31 -2.17 1.13 14.35
C ILE A 31 -0.67 0.91 14.26
N GLU A 32 0.11 1.54 15.14
CA GLU A 32 1.58 1.41 15.19
C GLU A 32 2.01 -0.07 15.29
N ASP A 33 1.45 -0.81 16.26
CA ASP A 33 1.73 -2.24 16.47
C ASP A 33 1.28 -3.10 15.28
N SER A 34 0.27 -2.66 14.52
CA SER A 34 -0.29 -3.40 13.37
C SER A 34 0.48 -3.19 12.06
N ILE A 35 1.31 -2.14 11.94
CA ILE A 35 1.99 -1.81 10.68
C ILE A 35 2.81 -2.98 10.11
N PRO A 36 3.61 -3.72 10.89
CA PRO A 36 4.38 -4.84 10.36
C PRO A 36 3.49 -5.93 9.74
N ALA A 37 2.42 -6.31 10.44
CA ALA A 37 1.46 -7.31 9.96
C ALA A 37 0.73 -6.83 8.69
N LEU A 38 0.28 -5.56 8.69
CA LEU A 38 -0.35 -4.95 7.52
C LEU A 38 0.56 -4.96 6.30
N ARG A 39 1.85 -4.62 6.45
CA ARG A 39 2.82 -4.65 5.34
C ARG A 39 3.07 -6.06 4.83
N SER A 40 3.05 -7.06 5.70
CA SER A 40 3.18 -8.47 5.31
C SER A 40 1.96 -8.98 4.56
N MET A 41 0.75 -8.59 4.96
CA MET A 41 -0.51 -9.01 4.33
C MET A 41 -0.85 -8.23 3.07
N PHE A 42 -0.46 -6.96 3.02
CA PHE A 42 -0.78 -6.03 1.94
C PHE A 42 0.51 -5.62 1.23
N PRO A 43 1.04 -6.47 0.32
CA PRO A 43 2.28 -6.17 -0.41
C PRO A 43 2.19 -4.86 -1.20
N GLY A 44 0.97 -4.49 -1.63
CA GLY A 44 0.69 -3.22 -2.30
C GLY A 44 1.04 -1.98 -1.47
N LEU A 45 1.11 -2.09 -0.13
CA LEU A 45 1.51 -0.97 0.72
C LEU A 45 2.94 -0.52 0.42
N ASN A 46 3.90 -1.44 0.41
CA ASN A 46 5.28 -1.11 0.09
C ASN A 46 5.48 -0.90 -1.41
N LYS A 47 4.78 -1.67 -2.25
CA LYS A 47 4.95 -1.58 -3.71
C LYS A 47 4.55 -0.22 -4.29
N TYR A 48 3.49 0.39 -3.75
CA TYR A 48 2.92 1.64 -4.24
C TYR A 48 3.02 2.77 -3.21
N SER A 49 3.91 2.68 -2.23
CA SER A 49 4.03 3.65 -1.13
C SER A 49 4.23 5.08 -1.61
N ASP A 50 5.02 5.27 -2.66
CA ASP A 50 5.32 6.59 -3.24
C ASP A 50 4.10 7.22 -3.96
N ASP A 51 3.12 6.39 -4.32
CA ASP A 51 1.87 6.81 -4.96
C ASP A 51 0.78 7.19 -3.95
N PHE A 52 1.06 7.08 -2.64
CA PHE A 52 0.11 7.43 -1.59
C PHE A 52 0.35 8.86 -1.08
N HIS A 53 -0.75 9.59 -0.93
CA HIS A 53 -0.76 10.95 -0.42
C HIS A 53 -1.78 11.09 0.70
N SER A 54 -1.62 12.14 1.53
CA SER A 54 -2.54 12.42 2.64
C SER A 54 -2.73 11.22 3.59
N VAL A 55 -1.65 10.45 3.81
CA VAL A 55 -1.64 9.30 4.72
C VAL A 55 -1.90 9.79 6.14
N SER A 56 -2.97 9.27 6.75
CA SER A 56 -3.43 9.69 8.08
C SER A 56 -4.11 8.53 8.80
N SER A 57 -4.26 8.67 10.11
CA SER A 57 -4.91 7.70 10.97
C SER A 57 -5.87 8.37 11.94
N TYR A 58 -6.96 7.70 12.28
CA TYR A 58 -7.89 8.17 13.31
C TYR A 58 -8.65 7.01 13.96
N LYS A 59 -9.11 7.24 15.19
CA LYS A 59 -9.98 6.32 15.92
C LYS A 59 -11.45 6.71 15.73
N GLN A 60 -12.28 5.75 15.36
CA GLN A 60 -13.73 5.92 15.21
C GLN A 60 -14.43 5.87 16.56
N LYS A 61 -15.62 6.47 16.66
CA LYS A 61 -16.48 6.38 17.85
C LYS A 61 -16.87 4.94 18.20
N THR A 62 -16.93 4.06 17.21
CA THR A 62 -17.20 2.62 17.34
C THR A 62 -16.01 1.83 17.88
N GLY A 63 -14.87 2.48 18.14
CA GLY A 63 -13.64 1.86 18.64
C GLY A 63 -12.70 1.35 17.55
N TRP A 64 -13.12 1.33 16.29
CA TRP A 64 -12.27 0.92 15.17
C TRP A 64 -11.15 1.93 14.91
N HIS A 65 -10.00 1.42 14.50
CA HIS A 65 -8.83 2.22 14.16
C HIS A 65 -8.69 2.27 12.64
N THR A 66 -8.69 3.45 12.03
CA THR A 66 -8.73 3.58 10.57
C THR A 66 -7.47 4.25 10.06
N LEU A 67 -6.80 3.58 9.12
CA LEU A 67 -5.82 4.18 8.23
C LEU A 67 -6.52 4.71 6.98
N LYS A 68 -6.19 5.93 6.57
CA LYS A 68 -6.71 6.59 5.39
C LYS A 68 -5.55 7.09 4.53
N PHE A 69 -5.61 6.86 3.23
CA PHE A 69 -4.67 7.44 2.27
C PHE A 69 -5.36 7.63 0.92
N THR A 70 -4.87 8.60 0.15
CA THR A 70 -5.34 8.87 -1.21
C THR A 70 -4.33 8.31 -2.19
N VAL A 71 -4.80 7.59 -3.21
CA VAL A 71 -3.94 7.11 -4.30
C VAL A 71 -3.84 8.19 -5.37
N SER A 72 -2.61 8.51 -5.79
CA SER A 72 -2.37 9.45 -6.87
C SER A 72 -3.17 9.10 -8.13
N ALA A 73 -3.68 10.12 -8.82
CA ALA A 73 -4.32 9.93 -10.13
C ALA A 73 -3.33 9.45 -11.20
N LYS A 74 -2.03 9.70 -10.98
CA LYS A 74 -0.92 9.29 -11.86
C LYS A 74 -0.18 8.06 -11.33
N ALA A 75 -0.78 7.34 -10.38
CA ALA A 75 -0.14 6.20 -9.75
C ALA A 75 0.26 5.12 -10.77
N SER A 76 1.34 4.41 -10.46
CA SER A 76 1.85 3.28 -11.24
C SER A 76 0.98 2.01 -11.15
N VAL A 77 -0.07 2.06 -10.32
CA VAL A 77 -1.02 0.98 -10.07
C VAL A 77 -1.71 0.54 -11.37
N PRO A 78 -1.94 -0.77 -11.59
CA PRO A 78 -2.70 -1.27 -12.74
C PRO A 78 -4.09 -0.63 -12.89
N GLU A 79 -4.48 -0.27 -14.11
CA GLU A 79 -5.77 0.37 -14.42
C GLU A 79 -6.97 -0.51 -14.05
N ASN A 80 -6.84 -1.83 -14.21
CA ASN A 80 -7.90 -2.78 -13.87
C ASN A 80 -8.25 -2.78 -12.37
N TYR A 81 -7.37 -2.29 -11.49
CA TYR A 81 -7.69 -2.12 -10.06
C TYR A 81 -8.66 -0.95 -9.83
N SER A 82 -8.80 -0.02 -10.79
CA SER A 82 -9.75 1.09 -10.73
C SER A 82 -9.64 1.94 -9.46
N VAL A 83 -8.42 2.18 -8.96
CA VAL A 83 -8.15 2.81 -7.65
C VAL A 83 -7.48 4.18 -7.74
N LYS A 84 -6.97 4.57 -8.91
CA LYS A 84 -6.29 5.87 -9.12
C LYS A 84 -7.21 7.03 -8.77
N GLY A 85 -6.70 8.01 -8.03
CA GLY A 85 -7.46 9.16 -7.55
C GLY A 85 -8.47 8.86 -6.44
N LYS A 86 -8.57 7.60 -5.95
CA LYS A 86 -9.52 7.23 -4.88
C LYS A 86 -8.87 7.28 -3.50
N VAL A 87 -9.72 7.41 -2.51
CA VAL A 87 -9.34 7.31 -1.10
C VAL A 87 -9.57 5.89 -0.61
N CYS A 88 -8.56 5.32 0.02
CA CYS A 88 -8.59 3.99 0.61
C CYS A 88 -8.59 4.05 2.13
N TYR A 89 -9.26 3.04 2.70
CA TYR A 89 -9.44 2.89 4.14
C TYR A 89 -9.09 1.47 4.56
N ILE A 90 -8.20 1.32 5.53
CA ILE A 90 -7.94 0.06 6.23
C ILE A 90 -8.48 0.23 7.64
N ASN A 91 -9.51 -0.56 7.97
CA ASN A 91 -10.14 -0.52 9.29
C ASN A 91 -9.64 -1.69 10.11
N ILE A 92 -8.94 -1.40 11.19
CA ILE A 92 -8.40 -2.36 12.15
C ILE A 92 -9.40 -2.46 13.31
N SER A 93 -9.68 -3.69 13.72
CA SER A 93 -10.58 -3.97 14.83
C SER A 93 -10.11 -3.29 16.14
N PRO A 94 -11.01 -3.01 17.09
CA PRO A 94 -10.67 -2.29 18.32
C PRO A 94 -9.53 -2.92 19.16
N ASP A 95 -9.32 -4.23 19.03
CA ASP A 95 -8.29 -5.02 19.70
C ASP A 95 -7.02 -5.26 18.84
N GLY A 96 -7.04 -4.81 17.59
CA GLY A 96 -5.96 -5.05 16.63
C GLY A 96 -5.81 -6.49 16.17
N SER A 97 -6.84 -7.33 16.32
CA SER A 97 -6.79 -8.75 15.90
C SER A 97 -6.98 -8.94 14.40
N TYR A 98 -7.72 -8.06 13.71
CA TYR A 98 -7.89 -8.15 12.26
C TYR A 98 -8.14 -6.80 11.58
N ALA A 99 -7.92 -6.76 10.28
CA ALA A 99 -8.23 -5.63 9.41
C ALA A 99 -9.34 -5.95 8.40
N ARG A 100 -10.02 -4.89 7.95
CA ARG A 100 -11.03 -4.90 6.89
C ARG A 100 -10.83 -3.74 5.92
N VAL A 101 -10.99 -4.05 4.65
CA VAL A 101 -10.91 -3.08 3.55
C VAL A 101 -12.21 -3.18 2.77
N LEU A 102 -13.02 -2.12 2.78
CA LEU A 102 -14.42 -2.20 2.36
C LEU A 102 -14.61 -2.18 0.84
N THR A 103 -13.78 -1.44 0.12
CA THR A 103 -13.92 -1.25 -1.33
C THR A 103 -13.01 -2.19 -2.10
N ALA A 104 -13.55 -2.81 -3.16
CA ALA A 104 -12.79 -3.73 -4.01
C ALA A 104 -11.53 -3.09 -4.62
N PRO A 105 -11.57 -1.86 -5.18
CA PRO A 105 -10.37 -1.20 -5.70
C PRO A 105 -9.22 -1.09 -4.69
N CYS A 106 -9.54 -0.77 -3.43
CA CYS A 106 -8.53 -0.67 -2.38
C CYS A 106 -8.01 -2.04 -1.96
N ARG A 107 -8.85 -3.09 -1.98
CA ARG A 107 -8.36 -4.46 -1.79
C ARG A 107 -7.42 -4.88 -2.91
N SER A 108 -7.75 -4.55 -4.16
CA SER A 108 -6.94 -4.94 -5.31
C SER A 108 -5.58 -4.27 -5.26
N LEU A 109 -5.56 -2.98 -4.92
CA LEU A 109 -4.34 -2.24 -4.63
C LEU A 109 -3.52 -2.91 -3.52
N LEU A 110 -4.12 -3.12 -2.35
CA LEU A 110 -3.40 -3.57 -1.15
C LEU A 110 -2.86 -4.99 -1.30
N LEU A 111 -3.63 -5.88 -1.94
CA LEU A 111 -3.23 -7.27 -2.19
C LEU A 111 -2.42 -7.43 -3.48
N ASP A 112 -2.27 -6.36 -4.26
CA ASP A 112 -1.61 -6.38 -5.58
C ASP A 112 -2.18 -7.45 -6.53
N GLN A 113 -3.52 -7.56 -6.57
CA GLN A 113 -4.22 -8.54 -7.41
C GLN A 113 -5.63 -8.08 -7.81
N GLN A 114 -6.08 -8.47 -9.00
CA GLN A 114 -7.43 -8.11 -9.48
C GLN A 114 -8.53 -8.83 -8.70
N SER A 115 -8.36 -10.14 -8.48
CA SER A 115 -9.34 -10.95 -7.75
C SER A 115 -9.08 -10.83 -6.27
N THR A 116 -10.06 -10.32 -5.53
CA THR A 116 -9.93 -10.09 -4.08
C THR A 116 -11.09 -10.73 -3.36
N PRO A 117 -10.92 -11.11 -2.07
CA PRO A 117 -12.04 -11.52 -1.25
C PRO A 117 -13.07 -10.39 -1.10
N ASP A 118 -14.24 -10.72 -0.56
CA ASP A 118 -15.32 -9.76 -0.37
C ASP A 118 -15.00 -8.70 0.72
N SER A 119 -15.94 -7.77 0.93
CA SER A 119 -15.79 -6.69 1.92
C SER A 119 -15.93 -7.13 3.37
N LYS A 120 -16.43 -8.34 3.63
CA LYS A 120 -16.62 -8.91 4.98
C LYS A 120 -15.39 -9.68 5.45
N TYR A 121 -14.53 -10.07 4.52
CA TYR A 121 -13.27 -10.78 4.77
C TYR A 121 -12.44 -10.08 5.85
N ARG A 122 -11.89 -10.88 6.76
CA ARG A 122 -11.06 -10.43 7.88
C ARG A 122 -9.62 -10.84 7.60
N PHE A 123 -8.75 -9.87 7.49
CA PHE A 123 -7.30 -10.09 7.40
C PHE A 123 -6.74 -10.19 8.82
N ILE A 124 -6.37 -11.40 9.24
CA ILE A 124 -5.98 -11.67 10.63
C ILE A 124 -4.57 -11.13 10.89
N LEU A 125 -4.43 -10.22 11.86
CA LEU A 125 -3.19 -9.52 12.20
C LEU A 125 -2.39 -10.18 13.33
N LYS A 126 -3.01 -11.09 14.09
CA LYS A 126 -2.45 -11.78 15.26
C LYS A 126 -2.85 -13.25 15.25
#